data_AF-A0A821UM38-F1
#
_entry.id   AF-A0A821UM38-F1
#
_cell.length_a   1.000
_cell.length_b   1.000
_cell.length_c   1.000
_cell.angle_alpha   90.00
_cell.angle_beta   90.00
_cell.angle_gamma   90.00
#
_symmetry.space_group_name_H-M   'P 1'
#
loop_
_entity.id
_entity.type
_entity.pdbx_description
1 polymer ?
#
loop_
_entity_poly.entity_id
_entity_poly.type
_entity_poly.pdbx_seq_one_letter_code
_entity_poly.pdbx_strand_id
1 'polypeptide(L)' 'MRMGSEVYHHLKSLIKAEYGLDATNVGDEGGFAPNIESAEK' A
#
# COMPACT_ATOMS: atom_id res chain seq x y z
N MET A 1 -13.71 -11.43 -7.14
CA MET A 1 -12.51 -10.96 -6.43
C MET A 1 -11.29 -10.72 -7.34
N ARG A 2 -11.43 -10.38 -8.63
CA ARG A 2 -10.26 -10.07 -9.50
C ARG A 2 -9.79 -8.63 -9.35
N MET A 3 -10.71 -7.68 -9.56
CA MET A 3 -10.42 -6.24 -9.48
C MET A 3 -9.77 -5.81 -8.15
N GLY A 4 -10.25 -6.30 -7.00
CA GLY A 4 -9.68 -5.94 -5.70
C GLY A 4 -8.23 -6.42 -5.50
N SER A 5 -7.90 -7.62 -6.00
CA SER A 5 -6.54 -8.14 -5.94
C SER A 5 -5.60 -7.38 -6.87
N GLU A 6 -6.06 -7.05 -8.07
CA GLU A 6 -5.29 -6.27 -9.04
C GLU A 6 -4.96 -4.87 -8.49
N VAL A 7 -5.96 -4.17 -7.93
CA VAL A 7 -5.77 -2.86 -7.30
C VAL A 7 -4.82 -2.95 -6.11
N TYR A 8 -4.95 -3.97 -5.25
CA TYR A 8 -4.08 -4.15 -4.09
C TYR A 8 -2.61 -4.37 -4.46
N HIS A 9 -2.32 -5.22 -5.46
CA HIS A 9 -0.95 -5.45 -5.92
C HIS A 9 -0.38 -4.24 -6.68
N HIS A 10 -1.22 -3.51 -7.41
CA HIS A 10 -0.81 -2.27 -8.05
C HIS A 10 -0.45 -1.22 -7.00
N LEU A 11 -1.30 -1.02 -5.98
CA LEU A 11 -1.06 -0.13 -4.85
C LEU A 11 0.23 -0.51 -4.08
N LYS A 12 0.46 -1.80 -3.84
CA LYS A 12 1.71 -2.29 -3.23
C LYS A 12 2.96 -1.84 -4.01
N SER A 13 2.89 -1.90 -5.33
CA SER A 13 4.02 -1.54 -6.20
C SER A 13 4.32 -0.04 -6.14
N LEU A 14 3.28 0.79 -6.10
CA LEU A 14 3.40 2.24 -5.95
C LEU A 14 3.97 2.61 -4.58
N ILE A 15 3.41 2.07 -3.49
CA ILE A 15 3.88 2.31 -2.13
C ILE A 15 5.36 1.91 -1.97
N LYS A 16 5.75 0.76 -2.53
CA LYS A 16 7.15 0.32 -2.49
C LYS A 16 8.09 1.28 -3.22
N ALA A 17 7.66 1.82 -4.36
CA ALA A 17 8.47 2.72 -5.17
C ALA A 17 8.69 4.07 -4.48
N GLU A 18 7.69 4.56 -3.74
CA GLU A 18 7.72 5.87 -3.10
C GLU A 18 8.26 5.84 -1.67
N TYR A 19 7.84 4.87 -0.86
CA TYR A 19 8.14 4.81 0.58
C TYR A 19 9.10 3.67 0.98
N GLY A 20 9.54 2.86 0.02
CA GLY A 20 10.45 1.74 0.24
C GLY A 20 9.75 0.41 0.60
N LEU A 21 10.55 -0.65 0.76
CA LEU A 21 10.04 -2.02 0.94
C LEU A 21 9.22 -2.18 2.23
N ASP A 22 9.67 -1.58 3.33
CA ASP A 22 9.07 -1.74 4.65
C ASP A 22 7.65 -1.15 4.74
N ALA A 23 7.36 -0.14 3.91
CA ALA A 23 6.04 0.47 3.81
C ALA A 23 4.96 -0.46 3.21
N THR A 24 5.35 -1.63 2.68
CA THR A 24 4.43 -2.65 2.18
C THR A 24 4.12 -3.78 3.16
N ASN A 25 4.59 -3.66 4.40
CA ASN A 25 4.16 -4.55 5.48
C ASN A 25 2.66 -4.37 5.75
N VAL A 26 2.02 -5.45 6.20
CA VAL A 26 0.58 -5.50 6.39
C VAL A 26 0.20 -5.37 7.87
N GLY A 27 -0.85 -4.61 8.16
CA GLY A 27 -1.44 -4.53 9.49
C GLY A 27 -2.41 -5.70 9.77
N ASP A 28 -3.12 -5.62 10.91
CA ASP A 28 -4.00 -6.70 11.40
C ASP A 28 -5.11 -7.08 10.41
N GLU A 29 -5.59 -6.13 9.60
CA GLU A 29 -6.62 -6.35 8.57
C GLU A 29 -6.06 -6.53 7.15
N GLY A 30 -4.73 -6.63 6.98
CA GLY A 30 -4.09 -6.86 5.69
C GLY A 30 -3.82 -5.61 4.83
N GLY A 31 -4.16 -4.42 5.33
CA GLY A 31 -3.86 -3.13 4.68
C GLY A 31 -2.39 -2.70 4.81
N PHE A 32 -1.94 -1.82 3.92
CA PHE A 32 -0.60 -1.19 4.00
C PHE A 32 -0.63 0.02 4.94
N ALA A 33 0.52 0.32 5.56
CA ALA A 33 0.68 1.46 6.46
C ALA A 33 1.93 2.30 6.09
N PRO A 34 1.95 2.95 4.92
CA PRO A 34 3.02 3.90 4.58
C PRO A 34 3.00 5.12 5.50
N ASN A 35 4.16 5.72 5.73
CA ASN A 35 4.28 6.96 6.50
C ASN A 35 3.89 8.17 5.63
N ILE A 36 2.60 8.51 5.61
CA ILE A 36 2.04 9.64 4.84
C ILE A 36 1.81 10.88 5.72
N GLU A 37 2.01 12.07 5.16
CA GLU A 37 1.87 13.34 5.88
C GLU A 37 0.42 13.81 6.01
N SER A 38 -0.41 13.57 4.99
CA SER A 38 -1.83 13.93 4.98
C SER A 38 -2.63 13.02 4.05
N ALA A 39 -3.95 13.01 4.23
CA ALA A 39 -4.87 12.26 3.37
C ALA A 39 -5.16 12.94 2.02
N GLU A 40 -4.70 14.19 1.83
CA GLU A 40 -5.00 15.00 0.65
C GLU A 40 -3.84 15.07 -0.35
N LYS A 41 -2.66 14.54 0.01
CA LYS A 41 -1.45 14.58 -0.80
C LYS A 41 -1.34 13.37 -1.72
#